data_AF-A0A9D6SS58-F1
#
_entry.id   AF-A0A9D6SS58-F1
#
_cell.length_a   1.000
_cell.length_b   1.000
_cell.length_c   1.000
_cell.angle_alpha   90.00
_cell.angle_beta   90.00
_cell.angle_gamma   90.00
#
_symmetry.space_group_name_H-M   'P 1'
#
loop_
_entity.id
_entity.type
_entity.pdbx_description
1 polymer ?
#
loop_
_entity_poly.entity_id
_entity_poly.type
_entity_poly.pdbx_seq_one_letter_code
_entity_poly.pdbx_strand_id
1 'polypeptide(L)'
;MRRGTEVLNSVRYILVLLALLCLFRALPALSQTISVPTARDPKYNFAINPKYNSRINPRYNTSIDPKYNTSLDPRYNTSIDPKYNTSLDPTYNSSLDPTRSRWSGYYVFDLDADVSGVAVRANDKFFVLYDTRPKWTGYFVSNGKNGFNWFTKEGEWIGYLVHNSERGFNLFSPDGNWLGFLN
;
A
#
# COMPACT_ATOMS: atom_id res chain seq x y z
N MET A 1 29.76 -55.04 1.96
CA MET A 1 29.98 -53.90 1.03
C MET A 1 28.97 -52.76 1.11
N ARG A 2 27.74 -52.91 1.67
CA ARG A 2 26.73 -51.84 1.73
C ARG A 2 26.93 -50.75 2.81
N ARG A 3 27.70 -51.01 3.87
CA ARG A 3 27.89 -50.08 4.99
C ARG A 3 28.83 -48.90 4.68
N GLY A 4 29.77 -49.09 3.74
CA GLY A 4 30.73 -48.04 3.34
C GLY A 4 30.12 -46.98 2.42
N THR A 5 29.14 -47.34 1.60
CA THR A 5 28.46 -46.43 0.66
C THR A 5 27.48 -45.49 1.35
N GLU A 6 26.82 -45.93 2.43
CA GLU A 6 25.89 -45.08 3.21
C GLU A 6 26.62 -44.01 4.02
N VAL A 7 27.76 -44.35 4.62
CA VAL A 7 28.59 -43.38 5.36
C VAL A 7 29.18 -42.34 4.41
N LEU A 8 29.65 -42.76 3.22
CA LEU A 8 30.19 -41.84 2.22
C LEU A 8 29.14 -40.87 1.68
N ASN A 9 27.90 -41.35 1.50
CA ASN A 9 26.77 -40.52 1.08
C ASN A 9 26.34 -39.55 2.18
N SER A 10 26.31 -39.99 3.44
CA SER A 10 25.99 -39.12 4.60
C SER A 10 27.01 -37.99 4.77
N VAL A 11 28.31 -38.29 4.65
CA VAL A 11 29.38 -37.29 4.73
C VAL A 11 29.31 -36.31 3.54
N ARG A 12 28.99 -36.78 2.33
CA ARG A 12 28.74 -35.90 1.17
C ARG A 12 27.55 -34.96 1.40
N TYR A 13 26.45 -35.45 1.96
CA TYR A 13 25.28 -34.63 2.29
C TYR A 13 25.60 -33.56 3.34
N ILE A 14 26.34 -33.90 4.39
CA ILE A 14 26.73 -32.96 5.45
C ILE A 14 27.68 -31.89 4.90
N LEU A 15 28.64 -32.25 4.05
CA LEU A 15 29.55 -31.30 3.41
C LEU A 15 28.82 -30.37 2.43
N VAL A 16 27.82 -30.87 1.69
CA VAL A 16 26.96 -30.05 0.83
C VAL A 16 26.09 -29.10 1.65
N LEU A 17 25.51 -29.55 2.77
CA LEU A 17 24.73 -28.71 3.68
C LEU A 17 25.57 -27.63 4.34
N LEU A 18 26.80 -27.96 4.79
CA LEU A 18 27.74 -26.99 5.36
C LEU A 18 28.23 -25.99 4.31
N ALA A 19 28.48 -26.44 3.07
CA ALA A 19 28.83 -25.56 1.96
C ALA A 19 27.67 -24.60 1.60
N LEU A 20 26.42 -25.08 1.61
CA LEU A 20 25.20 -24.26 1.44
C LEU A 20 25.00 -23.27 2.59
N LEU A 21 25.25 -23.68 3.84
CA LEU A 21 25.19 -22.80 5.02
C LEU A 21 26.30 -21.73 4.99
N CYS A 22 27.50 -22.07 4.52
CA CYS A 22 28.57 -21.10 4.31
C CYS A 22 28.27 -20.15 3.14
N LEU A 23 27.63 -20.62 2.07
CA LEU A 23 27.19 -19.78 0.95
C LEU A 23 26.15 -18.74 1.40
N PHE A 24 25.26 -19.12 2.33
CA PHE A 24 24.27 -18.20 2.93
C PHE A 24 24.86 -17.22 3.95
N ARG A 25 25.98 -17.56 4.61
CA ARG A 25 26.66 -16.68 5.58
C ARG A 25 27.70 -15.75 4.96
N ALA A 26 28.14 -16.02 3.72
CA ALA A 26 29.19 -15.27 3.04
C ALA A 26 28.68 -14.30 1.97
N LEU A 27 27.36 -14.16 1.78
CA LEU A 27 26.81 -13.03 1.03
C LEU A 27 26.84 -11.82 1.97
N PRO A 28 27.72 -10.81 1.76
CA PRO A 28 27.38 -9.49 2.25
C PRO A 28 26.00 -9.19 1.67
N ALA A 29 25.04 -8.87 2.54
CA ALA A 29 23.74 -8.42 2.10
C ALA A 29 24.00 -7.28 1.10
N LEU A 30 23.83 -7.58 -0.19
CA LEU A 30 23.58 -6.55 -1.18
C LEU A 30 22.24 -5.98 -0.71
N SER A 31 22.31 -4.97 0.16
CA SER A 31 21.28 -3.95 0.21
C SER A 31 21.31 -3.32 -1.17
N GLN A 32 20.69 -3.99 -2.15
CA GLN A 32 20.12 -3.31 -3.27
C GLN A 32 19.08 -2.41 -2.63
N THR A 33 19.50 -1.18 -2.32
CA THR A 33 18.57 -0.06 -2.32
C THR A 33 17.80 -0.25 -3.61
N ILE A 34 16.53 -0.61 -3.51
CA ILE A 34 15.63 -0.56 -4.65
C ILE A 34 15.60 0.93 -5.00
N SER A 35 16.52 1.38 -5.85
CA SER A 35 16.51 2.74 -6.33
C SER A 35 15.28 2.82 -7.21
N VAL A 36 14.20 3.39 -6.68
CA VAL A 36 13.04 3.75 -7.49
C VAL A 36 13.61 4.59 -8.64
N PRO A 37 13.51 4.15 -9.91
CA PRO A 37 14.00 4.93 -11.04
C PRO A 37 13.48 6.37 -10.90
N THR A 38 14.29 7.39 -11.16
CA THR A 38 13.91 8.81 -10.92
C THR A 38 12.60 9.22 -11.60
N ALA A 39 12.23 8.58 -12.72
CA ALA A 39 10.95 8.75 -13.38
C ALA A 39 9.74 8.20 -12.58
N ARG A 40 9.97 7.40 -11.55
CA ARG A 40 8.96 6.75 -10.71
C ARG A 40 8.93 7.31 -9.29
N ASP A 41 10.02 7.94 -8.87
CA ASP A 41 10.10 8.65 -7.60
C ASP A 41 9.34 9.99 -7.71
N PRO A 42 8.22 10.17 -7.00
CA PRO A 42 7.47 11.43 -7.05
C PRO A 42 8.30 12.62 -6.56
N LYS A 43 9.39 12.43 -5.83
CA LYS A 43 10.30 13.52 -5.49
C LYS A 43 10.88 14.21 -6.73
N TYR A 44 11.13 13.45 -7.80
CA TYR A 44 11.78 13.93 -9.02
C TYR A 44 10.87 13.96 -10.25
N ASN A 45 9.75 13.23 -10.25
CA ASN A 45 8.78 13.26 -11.35
C ASN A 45 7.68 14.32 -11.14
N PHE A 46 7.80 15.43 -11.88
CA PHE A 46 6.87 16.56 -11.87
C PHE A 46 5.42 16.21 -12.24
N ALA A 47 5.18 15.18 -13.07
CA ALA A 47 3.83 14.81 -13.49
C ALA A 47 3.02 14.17 -12.36
N ILE A 48 3.69 13.44 -11.47
CA ILE A 48 3.07 12.71 -10.34
C ILE A 48 3.36 13.36 -8.98
N ASN A 49 4.12 14.46 -8.95
CA ASN A 49 4.36 15.25 -7.76
C ASN A 49 3.31 16.37 -7.62
N PRO A 50 2.44 16.32 -6.59
CA PRO A 50 1.40 17.32 -6.42
C PRO A 50 1.93 18.71 -6.04
N LYS A 51 3.18 18.86 -5.59
CA LYS A 51 3.78 20.18 -5.38
C LYS A 51 4.03 20.93 -6.69
N TYR A 52 4.17 20.21 -7.79
CA TYR A 52 4.47 20.78 -9.11
C TYR A 52 3.33 20.63 -10.12
N ASN A 53 2.39 19.72 -9.88
CA ASN A 53 1.22 19.51 -10.73
C ASN A 53 -0.08 19.85 -9.98
N SER A 54 -0.62 21.04 -10.24
CA SER A 54 -1.84 21.55 -9.61
C SER A 54 -3.09 20.72 -9.93
N ARG A 55 -3.13 20.00 -11.06
CA ARG A 55 -4.30 19.18 -11.43
C ARG A 55 -4.50 17.99 -10.52
N ILE A 56 -3.44 17.50 -9.88
CA ILE A 56 -3.48 16.33 -8.97
C ILE A 56 -3.35 16.72 -7.49
N ASN A 57 -3.24 18.02 -7.19
CA ASN A 57 -3.15 18.53 -5.83
C ASN A 57 -4.51 19.09 -5.38
N PRO A 58 -5.18 18.47 -4.39
CA PRO A 58 -6.47 18.94 -3.90
C PRO A 58 -6.48 20.40 -3.45
N ARG A 59 -5.38 20.94 -2.91
CA ARG A 59 -5.30 22.36 -2.53
C ARG A 59 -5.53 23.32 -3.70
N TYR A 60 -5.21 22.89 -4.92
CA TYR A 60 -5.31 23.72 -6.13
C TYR A 60 -6.37 23.20 -7.11
N ASN A 61 -6.98 22.05 -6.85
CA ASN A 61 -8.03 21.47 -7.67
C ASN A 61 -9.25 21.11 -6.79
N THR A 62 -10.21 22.02 -6.75
CA THR A 62 -11.44 21.87 -5.96
C THR A 62 -12.30 20.69 -6.38
N SER A 63 -12.15 20.18 -7.62
CA SER A 63 -12.91 19.01 -8.09
C SER A 63 -12.53 17.71 -7.40
N ILE A 64 -11.31 17.63 -6.86
CA ILE A 64 -10.78 16.46 -6.13
C ILE A 64 -10.63 16.71 -4.62
N ASP A 65 -10.80 17.95 -4.16
CA ASP A 65 -10.76 18.32 -2.73
C ASP A 65 -12.10 18.04 -2.06
N PRO A 66 -12.17 17.13 -1.08
CA PRO A 66 -13.43 16.83 -0.39
C PRO A 66 -13.96 18.02 0.42
N LYS A 67 -13.14 19.01 0.77
CA LYS A 67 -13.63 20.23 1.44
C LYS A 67 -14.52 21.09 0.54
N TYR A 68 -14.31 21.01 -0.78
CA TYR A 68 -15.05 21.82 -1.76
C TYR A 68 -15.97 20.98 -2.65
N ASN A 69 -15.75 19.67 -2.72
CA ASN A 69 -16.61 18.74 -3.44
C ASN A 69 -17.26 17.74 -2.47
N THR A 70 -18.50 18.05 -2.05
CA THR A 70 -19.26 17.27 -1.08
C THR A 70 -19.59 15.85 -1.55
N SER A 71 -19.56 15.57 -2.86
CA SER A 71 -19.75 14.19 -3.34
C SER A 71 -18.57 13.28 -2.96
N LEU A 72 -17.42 13.86 -2.62
CA LEU A 72 -16.21 13.17 -2.20
C LEU A 72 -16.02 13.16 -0.68
N ASP A 73 -16.89 13.86 0.08
CA ASP A 73 -16.80 13.98 1.53
C ASP A 73 -17.80 13.01 2.20
N PRO A 74 -17.33 12.00 2.95
CA PRO A 74 -18.22 11.04 3.61
C PRO A 74 -19.17 11.69 4.61
N ARG A 75 -18.84 12.86 5.17
CA ARG A 75 -19.73 13.60 6.08
C ARG A 75 -21.00 14.12 5.39
N TYR A 76 -20.96 14.26 4.07
CA TYR A 76 -22.08 14.76 3.26
C TYR A 76 -22.60 13.72 2.25
N ASN A 77 -21.86 12.65 2.01
CA ASN A 77 -22.24 11.57 1.10
C ASN A 77 -22.23 10.22 1.83
N THR A 78 -23.40 9.81 2.32
CA THR A 78 -23.57 8.56 3.07
C THR A 78 -23.27 7.30 2.26
N SER A 79 -23.29 7.36 0.92
CA SER A 79 -22.97 6.21 0.08
C SER A 79 -21.50 5.80 0.15
N ILE A 80 -20.62 6.71 0.55
CA ILE A 80 -19.18 6.49 0.70
C ILE A 80 -18.72 6.55 2.17
N ASP A 81 -19.66 6.68 3.13
CA ASP A 81 -19.35 6.67 4.56
C ASP A 81 -19.62 5.27 5.13
N PRO A 82 -18.58 4.52 5.60
CA PRO A 82 -18.75 3.22 6.23
C PRO A 82 -19.74 3.22 7.40
N LYS A 83 -19.89 4.33 8.12
CA LYS A 83 -20.83 4.45 9.24
C LYS A 83 -22.29 4.26 8.80
N TYR A 84 -22.62 4.65 7.57
CA TYR A 84 -23.98 4.57 7.02
C TYR A 84 -24.12 3.53 5.91
N ASN A 85 -23.01 3.09 5.31
CA ASN A 85 -22.97 2.05 4.29
C ASN A 85 -22.24 0.81 4.82
N THR A 86 -22.99 -0.13 5.39
CA THR A 86 -22.47 -1.37 5.99
C THR A 86 -21.73 -2.27 5.02
N SER A 87 -21.95 -2.14 3.70
CA SER A 87 -21.17 -2.89 2.70
C SER A 87 -19.71 -2.46 2.64
N LEU A 88 -19.38 -1.26 3.14
CA LEU A 88 -18.02 -0.69 3.20
C LEU A 88 -17.39 -0.80 4.60
N ASP A 89 -18.17 -1.19 5.61
CA ASP A 89 -17.71 -1.31 6.99
C ASP A 89 -17.23 -2.74 7.29
N PRO A 90 -15.94 -2.96 7.58
CA PRO A 90 -15.42 -4.30 7.83
C PRO A 90 -15.94 -4.95 9.11
N THR A 91 -16.56 -4.19 10.03
CA THR A 91 -17.20 -4.76 11.22
C THR A 91 -18.51 -5.49 10.88
N TYR A 92 -19.16 -5.08 9.79
CA TYR A 92 -20.40 -5.68 9.28
C TYR A 92 -20.20 -6.53 8.01
N ASN A 93 -19.12 -6.28 7.27
CA ASN A 93 -18.76 -7.02 6.07
C ASN A 93 -17.41 -7.74 6.22
N SER A 94 -17.47 -9.03 6.58
CA SER A 94 -16.28 -9.86 6.82
C SER A 94 -15.44 -10.14 5.57
N SER A 95 -15.97 -9.89 4.36
CA SER A 95 -15.17 -10.00 3.13
C SER A 95 -14.13 -8.88 3.00
N LEU A 96 -14.22 -7.85 3.83
CA LEU A 96 -13.27 -6.74 3.88
C LEU A 96 -12.20 -6.94 4.97
N ASP A 97 -12.36 -7.96 5.82
CA ASP A 97 -11.38 -8.30 6.85
C ASP A 97 -10.26 -9.17 6.25
N PRO A 98 -9.01 -8.65 6.18
CA PRO A 98 -7.89 -9.36 5.56
C PRO A 98 -7.44 -10.60 6.36
N THR A 99 -7.90 -10.77 7.60
CA THR A 99 -7.59 -11.93 8.44
C THR A 99 -8.62 -13.05 8.31
N ARG A 100 -9.79 -12.77 7.75
CA ARG A 100 -10.94 -13.70 7.69
C ARG A 100 -11.37 -14.05 6.28
N SER A 101 -10.79 -13.42 5.27
CA SER A 101 -11.18 -13.59 3.87
C SER A 101 -9.98 -13.50 2.93
N ARG A 102 -10.12 -14.07 1.73
CA ARG A 102 -9.20 -13.78 0.63
C ARG A 102 -9.57 -12.41 0.09
N TRP A 103 -8.61 -11.49 0.10
CA TRP A 103 -8.81 -10.12 -0.33
C TRP A 103 -8.00 -9.82 -1.61
N SER A 104 -8.40 -8.75 -2.29
CA SER A 104 -7.63 -8.11 -3.34
C SER A 104 -7.39 -6.66 -2.96
N GLY A 105 -6.36 -6.03 -3.51
CA GLY A 105 -5.98 -4.68 -3.10
C GLY A 105 -4.49 -4.45 -3.23
N TYR A 106 -3.95 -3.68 -2.30
CA TYR A 106 -2.55 -3.26 -2.31
C TYR A 106 -1.91 -3.46 -0.94
N TYR A 107 -0.61 -3.75 -0.92
CA TYR A 107 0.20 -3.47 0.25
C TYR A 107 0.48 -1.98 0.32
N VAL A 108 0.53 -1.44 1.54
CA VAL A 108 0.92 -0.05 1.79
C VAL A 108 2.35 -0.06 2.32
N PHE A 109 3.20 0.76 1.73
CA PHE A 109 4.61 0.90 2.07
C PHE A 109 4.89 2.32 2.53
N ASP A 110 5.77 2.47 3.51
CA ASP A 110 6.33 3.78 3.85
C ASP A 110 7.44 4.20 2.87
N LEU A 111 8.19 5.25 3.21
CA LEU A 111 9.27 5.79 2.38
C LEU A 111 10.52 4.90 2.37
N ASP A 112 10.70 4.05 3.37
CA ASP A 112 11.81 3.10 3.48
C ASP A 112 11.48 1.77 2.77
N ALA A 113 10.30 1.70 2.15
CA ALA A 113 9.73 0.52 1.49
C ALA A 113 9.43 -0.65 2.45
N ASP A 114 9.25 -0.34 3.73
CA ASP A 114 8.72 -1.29 4.71
C ASP A 114 7.19 -1.33 4.63
N VAL A 115 6.62 -2.52 4.81
CA VAL A 115 5.17 -2.70 4.81
C VAL A 115 4.58 -2.01 6.05
N SER A 116 3.73 -1.02 5.82
CA SER A 116 3.04 -0.25 6.86
C SER A 116 1.56 -0.61 6.99
N GLY A 117 1.01 -1.37 6.05
CA GLY A 117 -0.38 -1.84 6.10
C GLY A 117 -0.86 -2.52 4.84
N VAL A 118 -2.18 -2.70 4.74
CA VAL A 118 -2.86 -3.20 3.54
C VAL A 118 -4.11 -2.36 3.23
N ALA A 119 -4.39 -2.18 1.95
CA ALA A 119 -5.58 -1.53 1.42
C ALA A 119 -6.46 -2.58 0.75
N VAL A 120 -7.50 -3.04 1.44
CA VAL A 120 -8.43 -4.07 0.96
C VAL A 120 -9.48 -3.44 0.05
N ARG A 121 -9.59 -3.93 -1.19
CA ARG A 121 -10.58 -3.45 -2.16
C ARG A 121 -11.98 -3.87 -1.76
N ALA A 122 -12.85 -2.90 -1.49
CA ALA A 122 -14.29 -3.14 -1.37
C ALA A 122 -14.97 -3.07 -2.74
N ASN A 123 -14.57 -2.09 -3.55
CA ASN A 123 -14.97 -1.94 -4.96
C ASN A 123 -13.95 -1.02 -5.67
N ASP A 124 -14.17 -0.69 -6.94
CA ASP A 124 -13.23 0.12 -7.72
C ASP A 124 -13.07 1.56 -7.24
N LYS A 125 -13.98 2.03 -6.38
CA LYS A 125 -13.96 3.39 -5.82
C LYS A 125 -13.63 3.42 -4.34
N PHE A 126 -13.44 2.28 -3.68
CA PHE A 126 -13.31 2.22 -2.23
C PHE A 126 -12.34 1.13 -1.75
N PHE A 127 -11.40 1.53 -0.90
CA PHE A 127 -10.51 0.61 -0.20
C PHE A 127 -10.60 0.83 1.32
N VAL A 128 -10.62 -0.26 2.08
CA VAL A 128 -10.52 -0.26 3.54
C VAL A 128 -9.04 -0.38 3.94
N LEU A 129 -8.59 0.41 4.91
CA LEU A 129 -7.18 0.43 5.33
C LEU A 129 -6.95 -0.25 6.66
N TYR A 130 -5.90 -1.07 6.69
CA TYR A 130 -5.43 -1.74 7.89
C TYR A 130 -3.96 -1.46 8.12
N ASP A 131 -3.55 -1.31 9.38
CA ASP A 131 -2.13 -1.30 9.75
C ASP A 131 -1.53 -2.72 9.74
N THR A 132 -0.26 -2.85 10.11
CA THR A 132 0.46 -4.14 10.19
C THR A 132 -0.06 -5.09 11.29
N ARG A 133 -0.90 -4.61 12.22
CA ARG A 133 -1.57 -5.41 13.26
C ARG A 133 -3.07 -5.48 12.96
N PRO A 134 -3.40 -5.96 11.76
CA PRO A 134 -4.58 -5.66 10.94
C PRO A 134 -5.71 -4.91 11.66
N LYS A 135 -5.41 -3.69 12.12
CA LYS A 135 -6.37 -2.82 12.77
C LYS A 135 -6.91 -1.88 11.72
N TRP A 136 -8.24 -1.81 11.58
CA TRP A 136 -8.87 -0.85 10.69
C TRP A 136 -8.48 0.59 11.11
N THR A 137 -7.85 1.32 10.20
CA THR A 137 -7.33 2.69 10.43
C THR A 137 -8.06 3.76 9.64
N GLY A 138 -8.72 3.40 8.54
CA GLY A 138 -9.40 4.35 7.69
C GLY A 138 -9.81 3.75 6.35
N TYR A 139 -9.93 4.59 5.34
CA TYR A 139 -10.32 4.16 3.99
C TYR A 139 -9.90 5.16 2.91
N PHE A 140 -9.85 4.68 1.68
CA PHE A 140 -9.66 5.50 0.48
C PHE A 140 -10.94 5.56 -0.35
N VAL A 141 -11.31 6.75 -0.82
CA VAL A 141 -12.46 6.99 -1.71
C VAL A 141 -11.97 7.60 -3.02
N SER A 142 -12.41 7.09 -4.17
CA SER A 142 -11.97 7.64 -5.47
C SER A 142 -12.32 9.12 -5.60
N ASN A 143 -11.37 9.93 -6.09
CA ASN A 143 -11.59 11.35 -6.38
C ASN A 143 -12.10 11.60 -7.82
N GLY A 144 -12.39 10.54 -8.58
CA GLY A 144 -12.87 10.64 -9.96
C GLY A 144 -11.83 11.08 -10.99
N LYS A 145 -10.56 11.27 -10.60
CA LYS A 145 -9.44 11.71 -11.46
C LYS A 145 -8.24 10.77 -11.35
N ASN A 146 -8.50 9.46 -11.38
CA ASN A 146 -7.48 8.41 -11.27
C ASN A 146 -6.64 8.52 -9.99
N GLY A 147 -7.28 8.88 -8.89
CA GLY A 147 -6.69 8.92 -7.55
C GLY A 147 -7.76 8.71 -6.49
N PHE A 148 -7.36 8.80 -5.24
CA PHE A 148 -8.25 8.59 -4.09
C PHE A 148 -7.98 9.63 -3.01
N ASN A 149 -9.01 10.00 -2.25
CA ASN A 149 -8.90 10.74 -1.02
C ASN A 149 -8.80 9.77 0.15
N TRP A 150 -7.93 10.06 1.11
CA TRP A 150 -7.69 9.28 2.31
C TRP A 150 -8.44 9.86 3.50
N PHE A 151 -9.25 9.02 4.14
CA PHE A 151 -10.01 9.39 5.32
C PHE A 151 -9.66 8.49 6.51
N THR A 152 -9.74 9.07 7.71
CA THR A 152 -9.84 8.29 8.96
C THR A 152 -11.17 7.53 8.99
N LYS A 153 -11.34 6.63 9.96
CA LYS A 153 -12.62 5.93 10.15
C LYS A 153 -13.77 6.89 10.46
N GLU A 154 -13.45 8.01 11.08
CA GLU A 154 -14.38 9.07 11.46
C GLU A 154 -14.71 10.01 10.30
N GLY A 155 -14.14 9.78 9.10
CA GLY A 155 -14.41 10.57 7.90
C GLY A 155 -13.60 11.87 7.82
N GLU A 156 -12.51 11.99 8.58
CA GLU A 156 -11.61 13.15 8.48
C GLU A 156 -10.64 12.96 7.31
N TRP A 157 -10.57 13.94 6.41
CA TRP A 157 -9.66 13.90 5.28
C TRP A 157 -8.21 14.18 5.70
N ILE A 158 -7.31 13.23 5.47
CA ILE A 158 -5.92 13.25 5.97
C ILE A 158 -4.87 13.04 4.89
N GLY A 159 -5.25 12.92 3.62
CA GLY A 159 -4.31 12.79 2.51
C GLY A 159 -4.95 12.28 1.24
N TYR A 160 -4.14 11.89 0.27
CA TYR A 160 -4.65 11.43 -1.02
C TYR A 160 -3.62 10.56 -1.76
N LEU A 161 -4.14 9.78 -2.70
CA LEU A 161 -3.42 8.91 -3.60
C LEU A 161 -3.36 9.52 -4.99
N VAL A 162 -2.17 9.51 -5.58
CA VAL A 162 -1.93 9.83 -7.00
C VAL A 162 -1.46 8.55 -7.67
N HIS A 163 -2.08 8.16 -8.78
CA HIS A 163 -1.65 7.01 -9.56
C HIS A 163 -0.18 7.14 -9.98
N ASN A 164 0.62 6.09 -9.77
CA ASN A 164 2.01 6.09 -10.20
C ASN A 164 2.14 5.61 -11.66
N SER A 165 3.34 5.46 -12.22
CA SER A 165 3.48 4.96 -13.61
C SER A 165 3.26 3.45 -13.76
N GLU A 166 2.89 2.75 -12.69
CA GLU A 166 2.63 1.31 -12.63
C GLU A 166 1.16 1.06 -12.26
N ARG A 167 0.82 -0.12 -11.70
CA ARG A 167 -0.55 -0.45 -11.25
C ARG A 167 -0.87 0.05 -9.83
N GLY A 168 -0.04 0.94 -9.27
CA GLY A 168 -0.10 1.38 -7.87
C GLY A 168 -0.32 2.88 -7.69
N PHE A 169 -0.08 3.36 -6.48
CA PHE A 169 -0.31 4.76 -6.10
C PHE A 169 0.81 5.32 -5.22
N ASN A 170 1.07 6.61 -5.32
CA ASN A 170 1.86 7.36 -4.35
C ASN A 170 0.91 8.00 -3.32
N LEU A 171 1.24 7.87 -2.04
CA LEU A 171 0.49 8.41 -0.92
C LEU A 171 1.06 9.77 -0.50
N PHE A 172 0.20 10.78 -0.40
CA PHE A 172 0.57 12.14 -0.03
C PHE A 172 -0.25 12.67 1.14
N SER A 173 0.39 13.53 1.94
CA SER A 173 -0.30 14.39 2.91
C SER A 173 -1.17 15.43 2.18
N PRO A 174 -2.10 16.13 2.88
CA PRO A 174 -2.90 17.20 2.29
C PRO A 174 -2.05 18.33 1.68
N ASP A 175 -0.84 18.53 2.20
CA ASP A 175 0.12 19.53 1.71
C ASP A 175 0.96 19.04 0.52
N GLY A 176 0.78 17.79 0.09
CA GLY A 176 1.54 17.18 -1.01
C GLY A 176 2.93 16.68 -0.61
N ASN A 177 3.18 16.41 0.67
CA ASN A 177 4.38 15.70 1.09
C ASN A 177 4.21 14.20 0.82
N TRP A 178 5.22 13.58 0.21
CA TRP A 178 5.19 12.14 -0.06
C TRP A 178 5.36 11.36 1.24
N LEU A 179 4.47 10.39 1.50
CA LEU A 179 4.42 9.60 2.73
C LEU A 179 4.72 8.12 2.51
N GLY A 180 4.65 7.64 1.26
CA GLY A 180 4.76 6.23 0.94
C GLY A 180 4.05 5.88 -0.36
N PHE A 181 3.82 4.59 -0.60
CA PHE A 181 3.20 4.12 -1.84
C PHE A 181 2.42 2.82 -1.65
N LEU A 182 1.59 2.49 -2.63
CA LEU A 182 0.77 1.28 -2.69
C LEU A 182 1.20 0.45 -3.90
N ASN A 183 1.38 -0.86 -3.69
CA ASN A 183 1.70 -1.84 -4.74
C ASN A 183 1.07 -3.21 -4.44
#